data_AF-A0A915D720-F1
#
_entry.id   AF-A0A915D720-F1
#
_cell.length_a   1.000
_cell.length_b   1.000
_cell.length_c   1.000
_cell.angle_alpha   90.00
_cell.angle_beta   90.00
_cell.angle_gamma   90.00
#
_symmetry.space_group_name_H-M   'P 1'
#
loop_
_entity.id
_entity.type
_entity.pdbx_description
1 polymer ?
#
loop_
_entity_poly.entity_id
_entity_poly.type
_entity_poly.pdbx_seq_one_letter_code
_entity_poly.pdbx_strand_id
1 'polypeptide(L)' 'MNVEGMMIKFPAELVTYGGNGQVFSNWMQFRMVMVYLSQMNEQQTLVMYSGHPLGLFPSHNDAPRMVSTNGM' A
#
# COMPACT_ATOMS: atom_id res chain seq x y z
N MET A 1 13.08 -10.79 2.43
CA MET A 1 12.76 -10.39 3.82
C MET A 1 13.88 -9.46 4.26
N ASN A 2 13.65 -8.14 4.26
CA ASN A 2 14.60 -7.20 4.84
C ASN A 2 13.78 -6.14 5.57
N VAL A 3 13.52 -6.41 6.85
CA VAL A 3 12.71 -5.56 7.74
C VAL A 3 13.58 -5.13 8.92
N GLU A 4 14.79 -4.68 8.62
CA GLU A 4 15.64 -4.02 9.60
C GLU A 4 15.49 -2.51 9.42
N GLY A 5 14.81 -1.86 10.37
CA GLY A 5 15.07 -0.44 10.65
C GLY A 5 13.93 0.57 10.48
N MET A 6 12.75 0.23 9.96
CA MET A 6 11.61 1.17 9.98
C MET A 6 10.78 0.98 11.26
N MET A 7 11.27 1.59 12.33
CA MET A 7 10.57 1.69 13.62
C MET A 7 9.24 2.46 13.42
N ILE A 8 8.13 1.73 13.34
CA ILE A 8 6.77 2.27 13.30
C ILE A 8 6.52 3.01 14.63
N LYS A 9 6.47 4.35 14.60
CA LYS A 9 6.30 5.16 15.81
C LYS A 9 4.86 5.13 16.36
N PHE A 10 3.86 4.91 15.50
CA PHE A 10 2.45 4.86 15.89
C PHE A 10 1.71 3.78 15.10
N PRO A 11 1.69 2.51 15.57
CA PRO A 11 1.03 1.42 14.86
C PRO A 11 -0.47 1.68 14.64
N ALA A 12 -1.13 2.40 15.56
CA ALA A 12 -2.55 2.77 15.47
C ALA A 12 -2.89 3.75 14.33
N GLU A 13 -1.92 4.57 13.90
CA GLU A 13 -2.13 5.66 12.94
C GLU A 13 -1.48 5.41 11.57
N LEU A 14 -0.79 4.27 11.39
CA LEU A 14 -0.13 3.89 10.14
C LEU A 14 0.83 4.98 9.60
N VAL A 15 1.43 5.74 10.53
CA VAL A 15 2.42 6.80 10.27
C VAL A 15 3.82 6.19 10.25
N THR A 16 4.52 6.31 9.13
CA THR A 16 5.84 5.69 8.94
C THR A 16 7.01 6.66 9.14
N TYR A 17 6.96 7.93 8.71
CA TYR A 17 7.92 8.97 9.13
C TYR A 17 7.41 10.38 8.80
N GLY A 18 7.74 11.36 9.65
CA GLY A 18 7.60 12.80 9.34
C GLY A 18 6.18 13.37 9.37
N GLY A 19 5.69 13.73 10.56
CA GLY A 19 4.73 14.82 10.80
C GLY A 19 3.29 14.63 10.35
N ASN A 20 3.02 14.12 9.14
CA ASN A 20 1.70 14.00 8.51
C ASN A 20 1.58 12.85 7.47
N GLY A 21 2.64 12.05 7.24
CA GLY A 21 2.64 10.98 6.25
C GLY A 21 1.93 9.71 6.75
N GLN A 22 0.60 9.69 6.73
CA GLN A 22 -0.17 8.44 6.89
C GLN A 22 -0.15 7.67 5.56
N VAL A 23 0.28 6.41 5.58
CA VAL A 23 0.26 5.54 4.37
C VAL A 23 -1.18 5.12 4.04
N PHE A 24 -2.02 5.01 5.07
CA PHE A 24 -3.44 4.70 4.96
C PHE A 24 -4.20 5.59 5.91
N SER A 25 -5.35 6.12 5.48
CA SER A 25 -6.17 6.99 6.34
C SER A 25 -6.89 6.22 7.44
N ASN A 26 -6.98 4.89 7.33
CA ASN A 26 -7.59 4.02 8.35
C ASN A 26 -7.17 2.55 8.22
N TRP A 27 -7.48 1.78 9.27
CA TRP A 27 -7.21 0.35 9.35
C TRP A 27 -7.96 -0.51 8.33
N MET A 28 -9.12 -0.06 7.85
CA MET A 28 -9.88 -0.80 6.83
C MET A 28 -9.13 -0.79 5.50
N GLN A 29 -8.56 0.35 5.11
CA GLN A 29 -7.75 0.48 3.90
C GLN A 29 -6.51 -0.42 3.96
N PHE A 30 -5.82 -0.45 5.11
CA PHE A 30 -4.72 -1.38 5.33
C PHE A 30 -5.13 -2.85 5.13
N ARG A 31 -6.24 -3.28 5.75
CA ARG A 31 -6.74 -4.66 5.61
C ARG A 31 -7.17 -4.98 4.18
N MET A 32 -7.85 -4.06 3.50
CA MET A 32 -8.25 -4.22 2.10
C MET A 32 -7.03 -4.40 1.20
N VAL A 33 -5.98 -3.60 1.41
CA VAL A 33 -4.72 -3.72 0.65
C VAL A 33 -4.04 -5.06 0.91
N MET A 34 -4.01 -5.53 2.16
CA MET A 34 -3.48 -6.86 2.47
C MET A 34 -4.27 -7.98 1.79
N VAL A 35 -5.61 -7.86 1.72
CA VAL A 35 -6.45 -8.82 0.98
C VAL A 35 -6.10 -8.80 -0.51
N TYR A 36 -6.01 -7.62 -1.14
CA TYR A 36 -5.64 -7.51 -2.55
C TYR A 36 -4.25 -8.09 -2.83
N LEU A 37 -3.25 -7.75 -2.01
CA LEU A 37 -1.89 -8.27 -2.15
C LEU A 37 -1.83 -9.79 -1.97
N SER A 38 -2.71 -10.38 -1.13
CA SER A 38 -2.76 -11.83 -0.92
C SER A 38 -3.44 -12.61 -2.06
N GLN A 39 -4.31 -11.96 -2.84
CA GLN A 39 -5.10 -12.60 -3.90
C GLN A 39 -4.63 -12.26 -5.31
N MET A 40 -3.82 -11.22 -5.48
CA MET A 40 -3.38 -10.77 -6.79
C MET A 40 -2.41 -11.76 -7.45
N ASN A 41 -2.58 -11.99 -8.75
CA ASN A 41 -1.68 -12.81 -9.57
C ASN A 41 -0.52 -11.97 -10.13
N GLU A 42 0.49 -12.60 -10.76
CA GLU A 42 1.68 -11.91 -11.30
C GLU A 42 1.38 -10.93 -12.45
N GLN A 43 0.23 -11.09 -13.10
CA GLN A 43 -0.24 -10.28 -14.24
C GLN A 43 -1.20 -9.16 -13.81
N GLN A 44 -1.12 -8.74 -12.55
CA GLN A 44 -1.95 -7.69 -11.97
C GLN A 44 -1.09 -6.67 -11.24
N THR A 45 -1.56 -5.42 -11.26
CA THR A 45 -1.00 -4.31 -10.49
C THR A 45 -2.08 -3.72 -9.60
N LEU A 46 -1.79 -3.58 -8.30
CA LEU A 46 -2.62 -2.85 -7.36
C LEU A 46 -2.39 -1.35 -7.53
N VAL A 47 -3.45 -0.59 -7.81
CA VAL A 47 -3.37 0.87 -7.92
C VAL A 47 -3.92 1.50 -6.64
N MET A 48 -3.11 2.36 -6.01
CA MET A 48 -3.49 3.16 -4.84
C MET A 48 -3.46 4.66 -5.15
N TYR A 49 -4.47 5.37 -4.65
CA TYR A 49 -4.62 6.81 -4.79
C TYR A 49 -4.75 7.45 -3.41
N SER A 50 -3.69 8.11 -2.95
CA SER A 50 -3.58 8.78 -1.65
C SER A 50 -4.04 7.90 -0.48
N GLY A 51 -3.57 6.65 -0.45
CA GLY A 51 -3.95 5.63 0.54
C GLY A 51 -5.22 4.84 0.21
N HIS A 52 -6.02 5.23 -0.79
CA HIS A 52 -7.22 4.51 -1.19
C HIS A 52 -6.91 3.43 -2.25
N PRO A 53 -7.25 2.15 -2.03
CA PRO A 53 -7.10 1.11 -3.04
C PRO A 53 -8.17 1.25 -4.12
N LEU A 54 -7.77 1.58 -5.35
CA LEU A 54 -8.68 1.64 -6.51
C LEU A 54 -9.02 0.24 -7.05
N GLY A 55 -8.10 -0.72 -6.88
CA GLY A 55 -8.31 -2.11 -7.25
C GLY A 55 -7.13 -2.74 -7.99
N LEU A 56 -7.35 -3.96 -8.47
CA LEU A 56 -6.40 -4.71 -9.28
C LEU A 56 -6.69 -4.50 -10.76
N PHE A 57 -5.68 -4.10 -11.50
CA PHE A 57 -5.76 -3.90 -12.94
C PHE A 57 -4.86 -4.90 -13.66
N PRO A 58 -5.27 -5.43 -14.84
CA PRO A 58 -4.41 -6.27 -15.66
C PRO A 58 -3.11 -5.56 -16.03
N SER A 59 -1.99 -6.26 -15.93
CA SER A 59 -0.66 -5.80 -16.29
C SER A 59 0.19 -6.97 -16.80
N HIS A 60 1.49 -7.02 -16.51
CA HIS A 60 2.42 -8.05 -16.94
C HIS A 60 3.45 -8.33 -15.83
N ASN A 61 4.18 -9.46 -15.91
CA ASN A 61 5.11 -9.87 -14.86
C ASN A 61 6.19 -8.83 -14.52
N ASP A 62 6.65 -8.07 -15.52
CA ASP A 62 7.67 -7.03 -15.32
C ASP A 62 7.09 -5.70 -14.79
N ALA A 63 5.77 -5.63 -14.60
CA ALA A 63 5.11 -4.42 -14.11
C ALA A 63 5.27 -4.33 -12.59
N PRO A 64 5.27 -3.11 -12.03
CA PRO A 64 5.20 -2.93 -10.59
C PRO A 64 3.98 -3.68 -10.02
N ARG A 65 4.18 -4.40 -8.91
CA ARG A 65 3.08 -5.06 -8.18
C ARG A 65 2.09 -4.06 -7.60
N MET A 66 2.56 -2.85 -7.32
CA MET A 66 1.80 -1.81 -6.68
C MET A 66 2.28 -0.44 -7.18
N VAL A 67 1.33 0.42 -7.52
CA VAL A 67 1.58 1.83 -7.85
C VAL A 67 0.78 2.69 -6.87
N SER A 68 1.43 3.64 -6.24
CA SER A 68 0.79 4.57 -5.28
C SER A 68 1.08 6.00 -5.67
N THR A 69 0.04 6.82 -5.80
CA THR A 69 0.18 8.27 -5.94
C THR A 69 -0.19 8.92 -4.61
N ASN A 70 0.69 9.73 -4.03
CA ASN A 70 0.39 10.49 -2.81
C ASN A 70 0.43 11.99 -3.13
N GLY A 71 -0.70 12.69 -2.97
CA GLY A 71 -0.76 14.15 -3.03
C GLY A 71 -0.47 14.77 -4.41
N MET A 72 -1.40 14.58 -5.36
CA MET A 72 -1.67 15.60 -6.38
C MET A 72 -2.75 16.54 -5.88
#